data_AF-A0A182K4C9-F1
#
_entry.id   AF-A0A182K4C9-F1
#
_cell.length_a   1.000
_cell.length_b   1.000
_cell.length_c   1.000
_cell.angle_alpha   90.00
_cell.angle_beta   90.00
_cell.angle_gamma   90.00
#
_symmetry.space_group_name_H-M   'P 1'
#
loop_
_entity.id
_entity.type
_entity.pdbx_description
1 polymer ?
#
loop_
_entity_poly.entity_id
_entity_poly.type
_entity_poly.pdbx_seq_one_letter_code
_entity_poly.pdbx_strand_id
1 'polypeptide(L)'
;MYKQILSFVVILVLVDSCATLRLKRQFFAPSEECEISQAEINELIQLTKLVEGRKSSRKRPLNINPIDTEKTDKCSRKLRGFKVSIEDVLTRYSSMQKSSISANQYELLKAQQESELTDLMQQVDNLEREVEQRFRAEIERLRNSLQKLKRRLNDNLRLLEQERATGRKAQEALCVGYIQGGNIEEAARIYRALNGSYDMAKLTNDTYQTDKDMVSSLVGFFEALQEDAQTFGTIAGYETLHMHLERNNQLNRERSRIMFHSLVGLEHFYNDPVDISRIGALRVKLIEKLQSFLKG
;
A
#
# COMPACT_ATOMS: atom_id res chain seq x y z
N MET A 1 44.32 -4.33 1.23
CA MET A 1 43.55 -5.39 1.95
C MET A 1 42.30 -4.88 2.68
N TYR A 2 42.29 -3.66 3.25
CA TYR A 2 41.11 -3.13 3.99
C TYR A 2 39.83 -2.94 3.15
N LYS A 3 39.93 -2.62 1.85
CA LYS A 3 38.75 -2.46 0.97
C LYS A 3 37.98 -3.76 0.71
N GLN A 4 38.66 -4.90 0.66
CA GLN A 4 38.00 -6.20 0.48
C GLN A 4 37.28 -6.63 1.78
N ILE A 5 37.87 -6.36 2.94
CA ILE A 5 37.26 -6.66 4.25
C ILE A 5 35.99 -5.83 4.44
N LEU A 6 36.00 -4.54 4.08
CA LEU A 6 34.82 -3.68 4.20
C LEU A 6 33.68 -4.13 3.28
N SER A 7 34.01 -4.57 2.06
CA SER A 7 33.02 -5.10 1.11
C SER A 7 32.40 -6.41 1.61
N PHE A 8 33.18 -7.30 2.23
CA PHE A 8 32.66 -8.52 2.85
C PHE A 8 31.79 -8.24 4.09
N VAL A 9 32.12 -7.23 4.90
CA VAL A 9 31.30 -6.84 6.05
C VAL A 9 29.96 -6.24 5.62
N VAL A 10 29.94 -5.41 4.57
CA VAL A 10 28.68 -4.86 4.03
C VAL A 10 27.80 -5.95 3.42
N ILE A 11 28.39 -6.96 2.77
CA ILE A 11 27.64 -8.11 2.23
C ILE A 11 27.11 -9.00 3.37
N LEU A 12 27.89 -9.23 4.43
CA LEU A 12 27.43 -10.00 5.61
C LEU A 12 26.28 -9.31 6.34
N VAL A 13 26.30 -7.97 6.48
CA VAL A 13 25.20 -7.21 7.11
C VAL A 13 23.93 -7.21 6.24
N LEU A 14 24.07 -7.21 4.90
CA LEU A 14 22.94 -7.32 3.98
C LEU A 14 22.32 -8.72 3.97
N VAL A 15 23.13 -9.79 4.08
CA VAL A 15 22.62 -11.17 4.13
C VAL A 15 21.93 -11.47 5.47
N ASP A 16 22.42 -10.93 6.58
CA ASP A 16 21.79 -11.10 7.91
C ASP A 16 20.48 -10.28 8.04
N SER A 17 20.41 -9.14 7.36
CA SER A 17 19.18 -8.33 7.27
C SER A 17 18.12 -8.95 6.34
N CYS A 18 18.54 -9.79 5.39
CA CYS A 18 17.61 -10.52 4.51
C CYS A 18 17.12 -11.85 5.15
N ALA A 19 17.91 -12.45 6.05
CA ALA A 19 17.58 -13.69 6.74
C ALA A 19 16.65 -13.51 7.96
N THR A 20 16.52 -12.30 8.50
CA THR A 20 15.70 -12.01 9.69
C THR A 20 14.28 -11.53 9.39
N LEU A 21 13.93 -11.32 8.12
CA LEU A 21 12.53 -11.20 7.67
C LEU A 21 11.89 -12.57 7.44
N ARG A 22 12.14 -13.52 8.34
CA ARG A 22 11.13 -14.55 8.60
C ARG A 22 9.98 -13.84 9.29
N LEU A 23 9.07 -13.31 8.47
CA LEU A 23 7.67 -13.13 8.83
C LEU A 23 7.27 -14.40 9.56
N LYS A 24 7.28 -14.32 10.89
CA LYS A 24 6.60 -15.27 11.75
C LYS A 24 5.17 -15.14 11.30
N ARG A 25 4.77 -16.01 10.36
CA ARG A 25 3.38 -16.25 10.00
C ARG A 25 2.77 -16.56 11.36
N GLN A 26 2.16 -15.54 11.96
CA GLN A 26 1.24 -15.74 13.05
C GLN A 26 0.15 -16.52 12.35
N PHE A 27 0.27 -17.84 12.41
CA PHE A 27 -0.89 -18.69 12.44
C PHE A 27 -1.74 -18.05 13.53
N PHE A 28 -2.73 -17.28 13.11
CA PHE A 28 -3.92 -17.11 13.91
C PHE A 28 -4.30 -18.55 14.20
N ALA A 29 -4.04 -19.00 15.43
CA ALA A 29 -4.78 -20.14 15.93
C ALA A 29 -6.23 -19.80 15.62
N PRO A 30 -6.97 -20.69 14.93
CA PRO A 30 -8.38 -20.46 14.74
C PRO A 30 -8.92 -20.10 16.12
N SER A 31 -9.47 -18.90 16.29
CA SER A 31 -10.45 -18.73 17.36
C SER A 31 -11.39 -19.93 17.18
N GLU A 32 -11.67 -20.66 18.26
CA GLU A 32 -12.77 -21.63 18.28
C GLU A 32 -14.04 -20.85 17.92
N GLU A 33 -14.23 -20.65 16.62
CA GLU A 33 -15.40 -20.07 16.01
C GLU A 33 -16.47 -21.10 16.32
N CYS A 34 -17.38 -20.76 17.23
CA CYS A 34 -18.56 -21.57 17.39
C CYS A 34 -19.37 -21.42 16.10
N GLU A 35 -19.11 -22.30 15.14
CA GLU A 35 -19.91 -22.45 13.94
C GLU A 35 -21.23 -23.12 14.38
N ILE A 36 -22.16 -22.32 14.91
CA ILE A 36 -23.54 -22.76 15.05
C ILE A 36 -24.12 -22.81 13.64
N SER A 37 -24.47 -24.00 13.16
CA SER A 37 -25.07 -24.12 11.84
C SER A 37 -26.47 -23.47 11.85
N GLN A 38 -26.82 -22.76 10.78
CA GLN A 38 -28.18 -22.20 10.60
C GLN A 38 -29.27 -23.29 10.71
N ALA A 39 -28.91 -24.56 10.47
CA ALA A 39 -29.76 -25.72 10.63
C ALA A 39 -30.08 -26.03 12.10
N GLU A 40 -29.10 -25.94 13.01
CA GLU A 40 -29.30 -26.12 14.46
C GLU A 40 -30.16 -25.02 15.07
N ILE A 41 -29.99 -23.77 14.62
CA ILE A 41 -30.85 -22.63 15.01
C ILE A 41 -32.28 -22.85 14.50
N ASN A 42 -32.46 -23.31 13.26
CA ASN A 42 -33.78 -23.59 12.70
C ASN A 42 -34.48 -24.77 13.40
N GLU A 43 -33.74 -25.79 13.83
CA GLU A 43 -34.27 -26.93 14.61
C GLU A 43 -34.77 -26.46 15.98
N LEU A 44 -34.01 -25.57 16.65
CA LEU A 44 -34.41 -24.92 17.89
C LEU A 44 -35.65 -24.04 17.71
N ILE A 45 -35.69 -23.22 16.66
CA ILE A 45 -36.88 -22.42 16.33
C ILE A 45 -38.09 -23.32 16.06
N GLN A 46 -37.92 -24.49 15.43
CA GLN A 46 -39.01 -25.45 15.23
C GLN A 46 -39.49 -26.10 16.54
N LEU A 47 -38.58 -26.47 17.43
CA LEU A 47 -38.91 -27.01 18.75
C LEU A 47 -39.64 -25.98 19.61
N THR A 48 -39.19 -24.72 19.61
CA THR A 48 -39.87 -23.62 20.32
C THR A 48 -41.24 -23.32 19.71
N LYS A 49 -41.38 -23.37 18.38
CA LYS A 49 -42.68 -23.24 17.69
C LYS A 49 -43.64 -24.39 17.99
N LEU A 50 -43.15 -25.60 18.25
CA LEU A 50 -43.98 -26.73 18.69
C LEU A 50 -44.48 -26.56 20.14
N VAL A 51 -43.71 -25.87 20.97
CA VAL A 51 -44.11 -25.49 22.34
C VAL A 51 -45.16 -24.37 22.33
N GLU A 52 -45.03 -23.38 21.44
CA GLU A 52 -46.01 -22.29 21.29
C GLU A 52 -47.28 -22.70 20.49
N GLY A 53 -47.15 -23.64 19.56
CA GLY A 53 -48.18 -24.02 18.58
C GLY A 53 -49.09 -25.18 19.01
N ARG A 54 -49.91 -25.02 20.05
CA ARG A 54 -51.05 -25.94 20.30
C ARG A 54 -52.16 -25.72 19.26
N LYS A 55 -52.05 -26.36 18.09
CA LYS A 55 -53.15 -26.92 17.25
C LYS A 55 -52.62 -27.29 15.85
N SER A 56 -52.81 -28.57 15.50
CA SER A 56 -52.71 -29.18 14.15
C SER A 56 -51.42 -29.93 13.79
N SER A 57 -51.69 -31.13 13.26
CA SER A 57 -50.82 -32.05 12.51
C SER A 57 -49.94 -33.02 13.32
N ARG A 58 -50.50 -34.23 13.51
CA ARG A 58 -49.78 -35.49 13.67
C ARG A 58 -48.74 -35.64 12.54
N LYS A 59 -47.51 -35.20 12.74
CA LYS A 59 -46.34 -35.79 12.09
C LYS A 59 -45.22 -35.90 13.12
N ARG A 60 -44.96 -37.14 13.54
CA ARG A 60 -43.73 -37.54 14.23
C ARG A 60 -42.55 -37.04 13.37
N PRO A 61 -41.60 -36.27 13.91
CA PRO A 61 -40.33 -36.07 13.22
C PRO A 61 -39.68 -37.45 13.01
N LEU A 62 -39.19 -37.71 11.79
CA LEU A 62 -38.39 -38.89 11.52
C LEU A 62 -37.16 -38.84 12.44
N ASN A 63 -36.91 -39.97 13.11
CA ASN A 63 -35.67 -40.23 13.82
C ASN A 63 -34.53 -40.26 12.78
N ILE A 64 -33.92 -39.11 12.52
CA ILE A 64 -32.71 -39.01 11.71
C ILE A 64 -31.57 -39.03 12.71
N ASN A 65 -30.82 -40.13 12.70
CA ASN A 65 -29.62 -40.31 13.50
C ASN A 65 -28.70 -39.09 13.34
N PRO A 66 -28.21 -38.46 14.42
CA PRO A 66 -27.22 -37.41 14.30
C PRO A 66 -25.94 -38.03 13.75
N ILE A 67 -25.48 -37.51 12.61
CA ILE A 67 -24.15 -37.78 12.09
C ILE A 67 -23.17 -37.18 13.10
N ASP A 68 -22.35 -38.04 13.72
CA ASP A 68 -21.26 -37.65 14.61
C ASP A 68 -20.22 -36.83 13.84
N THR A 69 -20.26 -35.52 13.99
CA THR A 69 -19.10 -34.66 13.74
C THR A 69 -18.42 -34.35 15.07
N GLU A 70 -17.40 -35.15 15.37
CA GLU A 70 -16.42 -34.95 16.44
C GLU A 70 -15.66 -33.63 16.22
N LYS A 71 -16.19 -32.55 16.78
CA LYS A 71 -15.46 -31.36 17.27
C LYS A 71 -16.49 -30.44 17.94
N THR A 72 -16.74 -30.65 19.24
CA THR A 72 -17.77 -29.88 19.96
C THR A 72 -17.15 -28.67 20.64
N ASP A 73 -17.29 -27.52 19.98
CA ASP A 73 -17.07 -26.20 20.56
C ASP A 73 -17.93 -26.01 21.81
N LYS A 74 -17.46 -25.15 22.72
CA LYS A 74 -18.11 -24.85 24.00
C LYS A 74 -19.57 -24.40 23.83
N CYS A 75 -19.92 -23.82 22.69
CA CYS A 75 -21.25 -23.31 22.43
C CYS A 75 -22.19 -24.36 21.79
N SER A 76 -21.70 -25.30 20.98
CA SER A 76 -22.46 -26.50 20.56
C SER A 76 -22.82 -27.38 21.76
N ARG A 77 -21.95 -27.46 22.77
CA ARG A 77 -22.24 -28.17 24.04
C ARG A 77 -23.37 -27.52 24.83
N LYS A 78 -23.40 -26.18 24.89
CA LYS A 78 -24.50 -25.43 25.53
C LYS A 78 -25.81 -25.58 24.75
N LEU A 79 -25.75 -25.54 23.43
CA LEU A 79 -26.90 -25.72 22.54
C LEU A 79 -27.52 -27.12 22.68
N ARG A 80 -26.66 -28.15 22.79
CA ARG A 80 -27.09 -29.52 23.09
C ARG A 80 -27.74 -29.64 24.47
N GLY A 81 -27.19 -28.96 25.48
CA GLY A 81 -27.80 -28.90 26.81
C GLY A 81 -29.20 -28.27 26.80
N PHE A 82 -29.38 -27.21 26.01
CA PHE A 82 -30.66 -26.54 25.83
C PHE A 82 -31.67 -27.43 25.07
N LYS A 83 -31.23 -28.14 24.03
CA LYS A 83 -32.05 -29.14 23.30
C LYS A 83 -32.57 -30.24 24.23
N VAL A 84 -31.69 -30.81 25.06
CA VAL A 84 -32.05 -31.85 26.04
C VAL A 84 -33.04 -31.32 27.08
N SER A 85 -32.88 -30.06 27.52
CA SER A 85 -33.81 -29.44 28.47
C SER A 85 -35.21 -29.24 27.87
N ILE A 86 -35.30 -28.83 26.60
CA ILE A 86 -36.59 -28.68 25.90
C ILE A 86 -37.25 -30.05 25.67
N GLU A 87 -36.48 -31.05 25.28
CA GLU A 87 -36.98 -32.42 25.08
C GLU A 87 -37.50 -33.03 26.40
N ASP A 88 -36.84 -32.77 27.54
CA ASP A 88 -37.30 -33.21 28.85
C ASP A 88 -38.61 -32.52 29.27
N VAL A 89 -38.74 -31.21 29.05
CA VAL A 89 -39.98 -30.46 29.28
C VAL A 89 -41.13 -31.02 28.43
N LEU A 90 -40.92 -31.26 27.14
CA LEU A 90 -41.92 -31.86 26.24
C LEU A 90 -42.32 -33.27 26.67
N THR A 91 -41.36 -34.08 27.12
CA THR A 91 -41.60 -35.46 27.56
C THR A 91 -42.41 -35.48 28.85
N ARG A 92 -42.09 -34.61 29.82
CA ARG A 92 -42.85 -34.44 31.07
C ARG A 92 -44.25 -33.88 30.82
N TYR A 93 -44.39 -32.95 29.88
CA TYR A 93 -45.70 -32.44 29.48
C TYR A 93 -46.59 -33.54 28.87
N SER A 94 -46.02 -34.44 28.05
CA SER A 94 -46.75 -35.60 27.53
C SER A 94 -47.19 -36.57 28.64
N SER A 95 -46.41 -36.66 29.72
CA SER A 95 -46.75 -37.48 30.90
C SER A 95 -47.89 -36.87 31.72
N MET A 96 -47.98 -35.53 31.76
CA MET A 96 -49.09 -34.80 32.40
C MET A 96 -50.42 -34.94 31.66
N GLN A 97 -50.40 -35.36 30.40
CA GLN A 97 -51.59 -35.58 29.57
C GLN A 97 -52.24 -36.96 29.80
N LYS A 98 -51.69 -37.80 30.69
CA LYS A 98 -52.26 -39.11 31.07
C LYS A 98 -53.33 -38.95 32.13
N SER A 99 -54.43 -39.67 31.99
CA SER A 99 -55.71 -39.52 32.71
C SER A 99 -55.72 -39.86 34.20
N SER A 100 -54.56 -39.95 34.87
CA SER A 100 -54.42 -40.45 36.26
C SER A 100 -53.77 -39.46 37.23
N ILE A 101 -53.75 -38.17 36.92
CA ILE A 101 -53.09 -37.15 37.76
C ILE A 101 -54.14 -36.36 38.55
N SER A 102 -53.93 -36.23 39.86
CA SER A 102 -54.80 -35.45 40.73
C SER A 102 -54.68 -33.95 40.45
N ALA A 103 -55.76 -33.19 40.60
CA ALA A 103 -55.80 -31.75 40.31
C ALA A 103 -54.71 -30.95 41.05
N ASN A 104 -54.39 -31.32 42.29
CA ASN A 104 -53.36 -30.66 43.09
C ASN A 104 -51.93 -30.96 42.58
N GLN A 105 -51.68 -32.19 42.09
CA GLN A 105 -50.39 -32.52 41.46
C GLN A 105 -50.23 -31.83 40.10
N TYR A 106 -51.34 -31.64 39.38
CA TYR A 106 -51.33 -30.92 38.11
C TYR A 106 -50.97 -29.44 38.30
N GLU A 107 -51.59 -28.74 39.25
CA GLU A 107 -51.27 -27.31 39.50
C GLU A 107 -49.85 -27.11 40.04
N LEU A 108 -49.33 -28.04 40.87
CA LEU A 108 -47.94 -27.97 41.34
C LEU A 108 -46.94 -28.12 40.18
N LEU A 109 -47.15 -29.12 39.32
CA LEU A 109 -46.30 -29.34 38.15
C LEU A 109 -46.41 -28.22 37.12
N LYS A 110 -47.59 -27.61 36.98
CA LYS A 110 -47.83 -26.45 36.14
C LYS A 110 -47.10 -25.22 36.67
N ALA A 111 -47.18 -24.93 37.97
CA ALA A 111 -46.45 -23.82 38.59
C ALA A 111 -44.93 -24.01 38.48
N GLN A 112 -44.44 -25.25 38.63
CA GLN A 112 -43.04 -25.57 38.41
C GLN A 112 -42.62 -25.32 36.95
N GLN A 113 -43.45 -25.70 35.98
CA GLN A 113 -43.18 -25.46 34.56
C GLN A 113 -43.24 -23.97 34.18
N GLU A 114 -44.17 -23.21 34.75
CA GLU A 114 -44.26 -21.77 34.52
C GLU A 114 -43.01 -21.05 35.08
N SER A 115 -42.47 -21.50 36.21
CA SER A 115 -41.19 -21.02 36.75
C SER A 115 -40.01 -21.39 35.86
N GLU A 116 -39.90 -22.65 35.44
CA GLU A 116 -38.80 -23.13 34.59
C GLU A 116 -38.81 -22.44 33.21
N LEU A 117 -39.99 -22.17 32.65
CA LEU A 117 -40.14 -21.43 31.40
C LEU A 117 -39.68 -19.98 31.53
N THR A 118 -40.01 -19.32 32.65
CA THR A 118 -39.61 -17.95 32.93
C THR A 118 -38.09 -17.82 33.05
N ASP A 119 -37.46 -18.76 33.76
CA ASP A 119 -35.99 -18.81 33.90
C ASP A 119 -35.31 -19.04 32.55
N LEU A 120 -35.89 -19.88 31.69
CA LEU A 120 -35.36 -20.17 30.36
C LEU A 120 -35.44 -18.95 29.44
N MET A 121 -36.56 -18.20 29.47
CA MET A 121 -36.70 -16.94 28.73
C MET A 121 -35.67 -15.91 29.18
N GLN A 122 -35.46 -15.77 30.49
CA GLN A 122 -34.46 -14.84 31.02
C GLN A 122 -33.02 -15.23 30.60
N GLN A 123 -32.72 -16.51 30.51
CA GLN A 123 -31.42 -16.99 30.00
C GLN A 123 -31.24 -16.68 28.51
N VAL A 124 -32.30 -16.81 27.70
CA VAL A 124 -32.27 -16.42 26.28
C VAL A 124 -32.04 -14.92 26.12
N ASP A 125 -32.78 -14.08 26.86
CA ASP A 125 -32.62 -12.62 26.82
C ASP A 125 -31.22 -12.18 27.24
N ASN A 126 -30.66 -12.80 28.29
CA ASN A 126 -29.29 -12.53 28.73
C ASN A 126 -28.25 -12.97 27.68
N LEU A 127 -28.47 -14.12 27.03
CA LEU A 127 -27.59 -14.61 25.98
C LEU A 127 -27.64 -13.71 24.74
N GLU A 128 -28.82 -13.24 24.33
CA GLU A 128 -29.00 -12.30 23.23
C GLU A 128 -28.25 -10.99 23.50
N ARG A 129 -28.40 -10.43 24.70
CA ARG A 129 -27.66 -9.22 25.12
C ARG A 129 -26.16 -9.41 25.14
N GLU A 130 -25.66 -10.53 25.65
CA GLU A 130 -24.22 -10.82 25.66
C GLU A 130 -23.66 -10.94 24.23
N VAL A 131 -24.39 -11.60 23.34
CA VAL A 131 -24.01 -11.78 21.94
C VAL A 131 -23.99 -10.43 21.22
N GLU A 132 -25.03 -9.61 21.37
CA GLU A 132 -25.09 -8.28 20.75
C GLU A 132 -23.97 -7.35 21.26
N GLN A 133 -23.69 -7.35 22.57
CA GLN A 133 -22.59 -6.57 23.15
C GLN A 133 -21.21 -7.03 22.65
N ARG A 134 -20.98 -8.35 22.56
CA ARG A 134 -19.72 -8.89 22.04
C ARG A 134 -19.53 -8.55 20.57
N PHE A 135 -20.56 -8.67 19.75
CA PHE A 135 -20.48 -8.28 18.34
C PHE A 135 -20.20 -6.78 18.17
N ARG A 136 -20.86 -5.92 18.95
CA ARG A 136 -20.57 -4.47 18.95
C ARG A 136 -19.13 -4.17 19.35
N ALA A 137 -18.63 -4.85 20.39
CA ALA A 137 -17.24 -4.70 20.84
C ALA A 137 -16.24 -5.15 19.77
N GLU A 138 -16.50 -6.25 19.07
CA GLU A 138 -15.63 -6.77 18.02
C GLU A 138 -15.66 -5.86 16.77
N ILE A 139 -16.82 -5.33 16.39
CA ILE A 139 -16.93 -4.33 15.32
C ILE A 139 -16.13 -3.08 15.65
N GLU A 140 -16.23 -2.55 16.87
CA GLU A 140 -15.44 -1.38 17.27
C GLU A 140 -13.94 -1.70 17.37
N ARG A 141 -13.56 -2.92 17.78
CA ARG A 141 -12.17 -3.38 17.75
C ARG A 141 -11.63 -3.45 16.33
N LEU A 142 -12.40 -4.00 15.40
CA LEU A 142 -12.06 -4.07 13.97
C LEU A 142 -11.95 -2.67 13.37
N ARG A 143 -12.91 -1.78 13.67
CA ARG A 143 -12.91 -0.39 13.22
C ARG A 143 -11.67 0.36 13.68
N ASN A 144 -11.31 0.24 14.96
CA ASN A 144 -10.10 0.83 15.52
C ASN A 144 -8.82 0.25 14.91
N SER A 145 -8.79 -1.06 14.65
CA SER A 145 -7.67 -1.73 14.00
C SER A 145 -7.48 -1.27 12.56
N LEU A 146 -8.58 -1.12 11.81
CA LEU A 146 -8.58 -0.61 10.45
C LEU A 146 -8.14 0.86 10.39
N GLN A 147 -8.59 1.69 11.34
CA GLN A 147 -8.12 3.07 11.44
C GLN A 147 -6.62 3.15 11.74
N LYS A 148 -6.10 2.31 12.65
CA LYS A 148 -4.66 2.21 12.92
C LYS A 148 -3.87 1.77 11.70
N LEU A 149 -4.38 0.78 10.95
CA LEU A 149 -3.78 0.31 9.72
C LEU A 149 -3.74 1.42 8.66
N LYS A 150 -4.85 2.15 8.48
CA LYS A 150 -4.92 3.29 7.55
C LYS A 150 -3.89 4.37 7.88
N ARG A 151 -3.71 4.71 9.17
CA ARG A 151 -2.68 5.68 9.60
C ARG A 151 -1.28 5.20 9.25
N ARG A 152 -0.93 3.95 9.60
CA ARG A 152 0.37 3.35 9.28
C ARG A 152 0.63 3.31 7.77
N LEU A 153 -0.39 2.99 6.96
CA LEU A 153 -0.25 2.99 5.51
C LEU A 153 0.06 4.39 4.97
N ASN A 154 -0.64 5.42 5.46
CA ASN A 154 -0.38 6.80 5.07
C ASN A 154 1.02 7.27 5.50
N ASP A 155 1.46 6.91 6.71
CA ASP A 155 2.81 7.25 7.20
C ASP A 155 3.88 6.58 6.34
N ASN A 156 3.70 5.31 5.99
CA ASN A 156 4.61 4.57 5.11
C ASN A 156 4.65 5.15 3.70
N LEU A 157 3.51 5.58 3.15
CA LEU A 157 3.45 6.25 1.84
C LEU A 157 4.23 7.57 1.88
N ARG A 158 4.06 8.37 2.93
CA ARG A 158 4.80 9.63 3.11
C ARG A 158 6.31 9.39 3.22
N LEU A 159 6.74 8.37 3.95
CA LEU A 159 8.15 7.98 4.04
C LEU A 159 8.70 7.53 2.67
N LEU A 160 7.93 6.74 1.91
CA LEU A 160 8.33 6.29 0.58
C LEU A 160 8.49 7.48 -0.39
N GLU A 161 7.58 8.46 -0.34
CA GLU A 161 7.66 9.67 -1.14
C GLU A 161 8.90 10.51 -0.76
N GLN A 162 9.19 10.62 0.53
CA GLN A 162 10.38 11.31 1.03
C GLN A 162 11.67 10.61 0.55
N GLU A 163 11.76 9.30 0.68
CA GLU A 163 12.93 8.52 0.21
C GLU A 163 13.10 8.63 -1.31
N ARG A 164 12.00 8.58 -2.09
CA ARG A 164 12.06 8.81 -3.53
C ARG A 164 12.54 10.21 -3.87
N ALA A 165 12.09 11.23 -3.14
CA ALA A 165 12.55 12.60 -3.34
C ALA A 165 14.05 12.76 -3.00
N THR A 166 14.52 12.15 -1.91
CA THR A 166 15.93 12.13 -1.52
C THR A 166 16.78 11.38 -2.54
N GLY A 167 16.30 10.22 -3.02
CA GLY A 167 16.97 9.42 -4.05
C GLY A 167 17.10 10.18 -5.37
N ARG A 168 16.05 10.89 -5.81
CA ARG A 168 16.12 11.76 -6.99
C ARG A 168 17.15 12.88 -6.82
N LYS A 169 17.15 13.58 -5.67
CA LYS A 169 18.17 14.61 -5.39
C LYS A 169 19.59 14.05 -5.40
N ALA A 170 19.79 12.83 -4.90
CA ALA A 170 21.09 12.18 -4.96
C ALA A 170 21.51 11.85 -6.40
N GLN A 171 20.58 11.41 -7.25
CA GLN A 171 20.83 11.18 -8.68
C GLN A 171 21.12 12.49 -9.44
N GLU A 172 20.39 13.56 -9.16
CA GLU A 172 20.68 14.91 -9.69
C GLU A 172 22.11 15.34 -9.32
N ALA A 173 22.49 15.22 -8.04
CA ALA A 173 23.83 15.56 -7.58
C ALA A 173 24.93 14.67 -8.19
N LEU A 174 24.66 13.37 -8.38
CA LEU A 174 25.58 12.46 -9.07
C LEU A 174 25.77 12.88 -10.53
N CYS A 175 24.69 13.23 -11.24
CA CYS A 175 24.77 13.71 -12.62
C CYS A 175 25.67 14.95 -12.71
N VAL A 176 25.43 15.96 -11.86
CA VAL A 176 26.27 17.16 -11.77
C VAL A 176 27.73 16.80 -11.49
N GLY A 177 27.98 15.91 -10.54
CA GLY A 177 29.33 15.45 -10.19
C GLY A 177 30.05 14.75 -11.35
N TYR A 178 29.35 13.93 -12.13
CA TYR A 178 29.93 13.27 -13.31
C TYR A 178 30.25 14.26 -14.43
N ILE A 179 29.40 15.27 -14.68
CA ILE A 179 29.70 16.33 -15.65
C ILE A 179 30.93 17.14 -15.19
N GLN A 180 30.99 17.51 -13.91
CA GLN A 180 32.16 18.19 -13.32
C GLN A 180 33.44 17.34 -13.35
N GLY A 181 33.31 16.02 -13.27
CA GLY A 181 34.43 15.08 -13.42
C GLY A 181 34.79 14.75 -14.86
N GLY A 182 34.05 15.26 -15.87
CA GLY A 182 34.27 14.95 -17.28
C GLY A 182 33.82 13.54 -17.71
N ASN A 183 33.11 12.80 -16.85
CA ASN A 183 32.55 11.49 -17.20
C ASN A 183 31.18 11.65 -17.86
N ILE A 184 31.20 12.07 -19.12
CA ILE A 184 30.00 12.50 -19.85
C ILE A 184 29.05 11.35 -20.15
N GLU A 185 29.57 10.17 -20.51
CA GLU A 185 28.73 8.99 -20.82
C GLU A 185 27.89 8.57 -19.61
N GLU A 186 28.51 8.52 -18.43
CA GLU A 186 27.84 8.17 -17.19
C GLU A 186 26.83 9.24 -16.76
N ALA A 187 27.19 10.52 -16.94
CA ALA A 187 26.26 11.62 -16.71
C ALA A 187 25.02 11.52 -17.61
N ALA A 188 25.20 11.29 -18.92
CA ALA A 188 24.10 11.16 -19.86
C ALA A 188 23.21 9.94 -19.52
N ARG A 189 23.80 8.82 -19.11
CA ARG A 189 23.06 7.63 -18.66
C ARG A 189 22.18 7.93 -17.45
N ILE A 190 22.73 8.59 -16.43
CA ILE A 190 21.97 8.95 -15.22
C ILE A 190 20.90 9.98 -15.54
N TYR A 191 21.21 10.97 -16.37
CA TYR A 191 20.25 12.00 -16.76
C TYR A 191 19.06 11.41 -17.52
N ARG A 192 19.28 10.49 -18.46
CA ARG A 192 18.19 9.74 -19.12
C ARG A 192 17.33 8.97 -18.11
N ALA A 193 17.94 8.38 -17.08
CA ALA A 193 17.22 7.68 -16.02
C ALA A 193 16.36 8.60 -15.14
N LEU A 194 16.67 9.91 -15.07
CA LEU A 194 15.82 10.92 -14.41
C LEU A 194 14.57 11.26 -15.24
N ASN A 195 14.51 10.87 -16.51
CA ASN A 195 13.32 10.93 -17.36
C ASN A 195 12.60 12.29 -17.33
N GLY A 196 13.37 13.39 -17.47
CA GLY A 196 12.83 14.75 -17.51
C GLY A 196 12.44 15.34 -16.15
N SER A 197 12.69 14.66 -15.02
CA SER A 197 12.44 15.25 -13.70
C SER A 197 13.42 16.36 -13.32
N TYR A 198 14.57 16.42 -14.01
CA TYR A 198 15.59 17.43 -13.81
C TYR A 198 15.68 18.30 -15.04
N ASP A 199 15.31 19.57 -14.90
CA ASP A 199 15.31 20.54 -15.99
C ASP A 199 16.74 20.86 -16.47
N MET A 200 16.92 21.01 -17.78
CA MET A 200 18.23 21.20 -18.40
C MET A 200 18.87 22.55 -18.03
N ALA A 201 18.09 23.62 -17.92
CA ALA A 201 18.59 24.92 -17.49
C ALA A 201 19.01 24.87 -16.01
N LYS A 202 18.21 24.21 -15.16
CA LYS A 202 18.58 23.97 -13.76
C LYS A 202 19.86 23.14 -13.63
N LEU A 203 20.00 22.04 -14.37
CA LEU A 203 21.23 21.23 -14.40
C LEU A 203 22.44 22.06 -14.81
N THR A 204 22.27 22.90 -15.83
CA THR A 204 23.35 23.78 -16.32
C THR A 204 23.76 24.77 -15.23
N ASN A 205 22.80 25.37 -14.52
CA ASN A 205 23.07 26.26 -13.38
C ASN A 205 23.80 25.55 -12.23
N ASP A 206 23.34 24.35 -11.85
CA ASP A 206 23.92 23.58 -10.75
C ASP A 206 25.34 23.07 -11.09
N THR A 207 25.60 22.87 -12.38
CA THR A 207 26.89 22.36 -12.87
C THR A 207 27.92 23.45 -13.09
N TYR A 208 27.49 24.63 -13.56
CA TYR A 208 28.39 25.72 -13.94
C TYR A 208 29.17 26.28 -12.74
N GLN A 209 30.50 26.29 -12.84
CA GLN A 209 31.41 26.86 -11.84
C GLN A 209 32.34 27.85 -12.53
N THR A 210 32.32 29.12 -12.11
CA THR A 210 33.09 30.22 -12.75
C THR A 210 34.60 29.97 -12.80
N ASP A 211 35.14 29.25 -11.81
CA ASP A 211 36.59 29.03 -11.65
C ASP A 211 37.14 27.82 -12.41
N LYS A 212 36.26 27.02 -13.04
CA LYS A 212 36.64 25.85 -13.83
C LYS A 212 36.18 26.01 -15.27
N ASP A 213 36.95 25.46 -16.22
CA ASP A 213 36.51 25.40 -17.61
C ASP A 213 35.44 24.33 -17.81
N MET A 214 34.22 24.66 -17.41
CA MET A 214 33.05 23.77 -17.46
C MET A 214 32.36 23.76 -18.83
N VAL A 215 32.77 24.65 -19.75
CA VAL A 215 32.14 24.80 -21.06
C VAL A 215 32.27 23.52 -21.87
N SER A 216 33.47 22.96 -21.97
CA SER A 216 33.73 21.73 -22.71
C SER A 216 32.95 20.54 -22.15
N SER A 217 32.89 20.39 -20.82
CA SER A 217 32.13 19.30 -20.19
C SER A 217 30.62 19.45 -20.40
N LEU A 218 30.08 20.66 -20.26
CA LEU A 218 28.65 20.92 -20.47
C LEU A 218 28.26 20.75 -21.93
N VAL A 219 29.07 21.26 -22.86
CA VAL A 219 28.83 21.09 -24.30
C VAL A 219 28.90 19.61 -24.68
N GLY A 220 29.94 18.89 -24.23
CA GLY A 220 30.03 17.44 -24.47
C GLY A 220 28.84 16.67 -23.89
N PHE A 221 28.33 17.08 -22.74
CA PHE A 221 27.10 16.51 -22.16
C PHE A 221 25.86 16.78 -23.03
N PHE A 222 25.70 17.98 -23.56
CA PHE A 222 24.60 18.28 -24.48
C PHE A 222 24.71 17.51 -25.80
N GLU A 223 25.92 17.35 -26.34
CA GLU A 223 26.19 16.52 -27.53
C GLU A 223 25.86 15.04 -27.27
N ALA A 224 26.19 14.51 -26.09
CA ALA A 224 25.84 13.13 -25.72
C ALA A 224 24.33 12.87 -25.61
N LEU A 225 23.52 13.93 -25.54
CA LEU A 225 22.05 13.90 -25.52
C LEU A 225 21.43 14.36 -26.84
N GLN A 226 22.21 14.52 -27.92
CA GLN A 226 21.75 15.08 -29.18
C GLN A 226 20.57 14.30 -29.81
N GLU A 227 20.61 12.97 -29.77
CA GLU A 227 19.51 12.12 -30.28
C GLU A 227 18.19 12.35 -29.53
N ASP A 228 18.28 12.73 -28.25
CA ASP A 228 17.15 12.98 -27.36
C ASP A 228 16.93 14.49 -27.13
N ALA A 229 17.49 15.34 -28.00
CA ALA A 229 17.62 16.78 -27.75
C ALA A 229 16.27 17.49 -27.52
N GLN A 230 15.24 17.16 -28.30
CA GLN A 230 13.87 17.68 -28.13
C GLN A 230 13.27 17.22 -26.80
N THR A 231 13.42 15.93 -26.45
CA THR A 231 12.87 15.34 -25.22
C THR A 231 13.43 16.01 -23.98
N PHE A 232 14.74 16.29 -23.98
CA PHE A 232 15.42 16.87 -22.83
C PHE A 232 15.64 18.38 -22.93
N GLY A 233 15.22 19.02 -24.01
CA GLY A 233 15.33 20.47 -24.19
C GLY A 233 16.77 20.98 -24.12
N THR A 234 17.73 20.28 -24.76
CA THR A 234 19.18 20.63 -24.70
C THR A 234 19.47 22.09 -25.08
N ILE A 235 18.69 22.70 -25.98
CA ILE A 235 18.77 24.13 -26.32
C ILE A 235 18.65 25.05 -25.11
N ALA A 236 17.80 24.73 -24.13
CA ALA A 236 17.69 25.51 -22.89
C ALA A 236 18.98 25.47 -22.07
N GLY A 237 19.70 24.35 -22.10
CA GLY A 237 21.03 24.22 -21.50
C GLY A 237 22.06 25.11 -22.19
N TYR A 238 22.07 25.10 -23.54
CA TYR A 238 22.95 25.96 -24.33
C TYR A 238 22.70 27.46 -24.10
N GLU A 239 21.44 27.90 -24.07
CA GLU A 239 21.07 29.29 -23.79
C GLU A 239 21.50 29.70 -22.38
N THR A 240 21.31 28.82 -21.40
CA THR A 240 21.71 29.07 -20.01
C THR A 240 23.22 29.17 -19.89
N LEU A 241 23.97 28.28 -20.55
CA LEU A 241 25.43 28.33 -20.60
C LEU A 241 25.92 29.62 -21.25
N HIS A 242 25.33 30.02 -22.39
CA HIS A 242 25.67 31.27 -23.06
C HIS A 242 25.45 32.47 -22.13
N MET A 243 24.30 32.53 -21.47
CA MET A 243 23.95 33.60 -20.54
C MET A 243 24.96 33.70 -19.39
N HIS A 244 25.41 32.59 -18.80
CA HIS A 244 26.45 32.61 -17.76
C HIS A 244 27.78 33.14 -18.29
N LEU A 245 28.20 32.68 -19.48
CA LEU A 245 29.45 33.12 -20.09
C LEU A 245 29.43 34.60 -20.46
N GLU A 246 28.30 35.10 -20.94
CA GLU A 246 28.10 36.51 -21.25
C GLU A 246 28.11 37.35 -19.97
N ARG A 247 27.34 36.95 -18.95
CA ARG A 247 27.24 37.66 -17.66
C ARG A 247 28.58 37.75 -16.93
N ASN A 248 29.42 36.71 -17.04
CA ASN A 248 30.71 36.66 -16.38
C ASN A 248 31.86 37.20 -17.25
N ASN A 249 31.59 37.76 -18.44
CA ASN A 249 32.61 38.17 -19.41
C ASN A 249 33.62 37.06 -19.77
N GLN A 250 33.14 35.81 -19.75
CA GLN A 250 33.92 34.60 -19.98
C GLN A 250 33.77 34.05 -21.41
N LEU A 251 32.99 34.74 -22.24
CA LEU A 251 32.78 34.44 -23.65
C LEU A 251 34.02 34.87 -24.47
N ASN A 252 34.94 33.94 -24.71
CA ASN A 252 36.13 34.12 -25.53
C ASN A 252 36.01 33.36 -26.86
N ARG A 253 36.98 33.55 -27.77
CA ARG A 253 36.96 32.93 -29.11
C ARG A 253 36.83 31.41 -29.08
N GLU A 254 37.54 30.74 -28.18
CA GLU A 254 37.55 29.28 -28.07
C GLU A 254 36.20 28.74 -27.58
N ARG A 255 35.68 29.29 -26.48
CA ARG A 255 34.39 28.90 -25.91
C ARG A 255 33.23 29.18 -26.85
N SER A 256 33.23 30.34 -27.51
CA SER A 256 32.24 30.64 -28.55
C SER A 256 32.32 29.67 -29.71
N ARG A 257 33.52 29.24 -30.10
CA ARG A 257 33.73 28.28 -31.20
C ARG A 257 33.22 26.89 -30.81
N ILE A 258 33.53 26.42 -29.61
CA ILE A 258 33.08 25.11 -29.10
C ILE A 258 31.54 25.06 -29.10
N MET A 259 30.89 26.05 -28.48
CA MET A 259 29.43 26.13 -28.46
C MET A 259 28.82 26.29 -29.85
N PHE A 260 29.43 27.07 -30.73
CA PHE A 260 28.92 27.25 -32.08
C PHE A 260 28.92 25.94 -32.86
N HIS A 261 30.02 25.19 -32.82
CA HIS A 261 30.13 23.93 -33.55
C HIS A 261 29.16 22.87 -33.03
N SER A 262 28.94 22.79 -31.72
CA SER A 262 28.02 21.81 -31.14
C SER A 262 26.54 22.11 -31.45
N LEU A 263 26.21 23.36 -31.77
CA LEU A 263 24.87 23.76 -32.23
C LEU A 263 24.64 23.50 -33.72
N VAL A 264 25.69 23.26 -34.52
CA VAL A 264 25.53 23.01 -35.96
C VAL A 264 24.85 21.65 -36.16
N GLY A 265 23.69 21.67 -36.81
CA GLY A 265 22.94 20.46 -37.12
C GLY A 265 22.05 19.99 -35.97
N LEU A 266 22.10 20.65 -34.80
CA LEU A 266 21.19 20.38 -33.68
C LEU A 266 19.73 20.58 -34.10
N GLU A 267 19.46 21.51 -35.02
CA GLU A 267 18.13 21.76 -35.57
C GLU A 267 17.43 20.51 -36.15
N HIS A 268 18.18 19.51 -36.62
CA HIS A 268 17.60 18.28 -37.19
C HIS A 268 16.99 17.35 -36.13
N PHE A 269 17.30 17.58 -34.85
CA PHE A 269 16.79 16.79 -33.72
C PHE A 269 15.60 17.46 -33.04
N TYR A 270 15.13 18.59 -33.56
CA TYR A 270 13.97 19.33 -33.08
C TYR A 270 12.85 19.32 -34.11
N ASN A 271 11.62 19.14 -33.63
CA ASN A 271 10.42 19.20 -34.45
C ASN A 271 9.61 20.49 -34.22
N ASP A 272 9.82 21.16 -33.07
CA ASP A 272 9.14 22.42 -32.76
C ASP A 272 9.82 23.60 -33.49
N PRO A 273 9.11 24.34 -34.36
CA PRO A 273 9.65 25.54 -35.01
C PRO A 273 10.17 26.60 -34.04
N VAL A 274 9.60 26.70 -32.83
CA VAL A 274 10.05 27.65 -31.80
C VAL A 274 11.45 27.29 -31.33
N ASP A 275 11.71 26.01 -31.05
CA ASP A 275 13.02 25.55 -30.60
C ASP A 275 14.06 25.62 -31.73
N ILE A 276 13.67 25.31 -32.96
CA ILE A 276 14.54 25.49 -34.13
C ILE A 276 14.95 26.97 -34.29
N SER A 277 14.00 27.90 -34.11
CA SER A 277 14.27 29.34 -34.13
C SER A 277 15.23 29.77 -33.02
N ARG A 278 15.07 29.21 -31.81
CA ARG A 278 15.98 29.45 -30.68
C ARG A 278 17.41 28.99 -30.98
N ILE A 279 17.58 27.81 -31.57
CA ILE A 279 18.88 27.31 -32.03
C ILE A 279 19.49 28.28 -33.04
N GLY A 280 18.71 28.70 -34.04
CA GLY A 280 19.14 29.67 -35.04
C GLY A 280 19.58 31.00 -34.43
N ALA A 281 18.78 31.56 -33.53
CA ALA A 281 19.07 32.81 -32.84
C ALA A 281 20.36 32.72 -32.01
N LEU A 282 20.57 31.62 -31.28
CA LEU A 282 21.79 31.42 -30.49
C LEU A 282 23.03 31.26 -31.39
N ARG A 283 22.91 30.56 -32.52
CA ARG A 283 23.99 30.46 -33.52
C ARG A 283 24.37 31.83 -34.08
N VAL A 284 23.40 32.70 -34.35
CA VAL A 284 23.65 34.07 -34.83
C VAL A 284 24.40 34.89 -33.77
N LYS A 285 23.99 34.84 -32.49
CA LYS A 285 24.72 35.53 -31.41
C LYS A 285 26.18 35.07 -31.31
N LEU A 286 26.42 33.76 -31.41
CA LEU A 286 27.76 33.19 -31.33
C LEU A 286 28.62 33.54 -32.56
N ILE A 287 28.06 33.55 -33.78
CA ILE A 287 28.81 33.92 -34.98
C ILE A 287 29.18 35.41 -34.99
N GLU A 288 28.27 36.28 -34.56
CA GLU A 288 28.54 37.72 -34.41
C GLU A 288 29.67 37.96 -33.40
N LYS A 289 29.64 37.24 -32.27
CA LYS A 289 30.71 37.31 -31.27
C LYS A 289 32.04 36.81 -31.85
N LEU A 290 32.05 35.68 -32.56
CA LEU A 290 33.26 35.14 -33.19
C LEU A 290 33.86 36.12 -34.22
N GLN A 291 33.02 36.80 -34.99
CA GLN A 291 33.46 37.83 -35.93
C GLN A 291 34.03 39.07 -35.22
N SER A 292 33.50 39.43 -34.05
CA SER A 292 34.03 40.56 -33.27
C SER A 292 35.50 40.36 -32.85
N PHE A 293 35.91 39.10 -32.61
CA PHE A 293 37.30 38.76 -32.29
C PHE A 293 38.24 38.76 -33.51
N LEU A 294 37.72 38.86 -34.74
CA LEU A 294 38.54 38.96 -35.96
C LEU A 294 38.78 40.42 -36.37
N LYS A 295 37.97 41.35 -35.84
CA LYS A 295 38.00 42.77 -36.19
C LYS A 295 38.76 43.64 -35.17
N GLY A 296 39.08 43.10 -34.00
CA GLY A 296 39.90 43.74 -32.97
C GLY A 296 41.26 43.07 -32.89
#